data_AF-A0A844KHW1-F1
#
_entry.id   AF-A0A844KHW1-F1
#
_cell.length_a   1.000
_cell.length_b   1.000
_cell.length_c   1.000
_cell.angle_alpha   90.00
_cell.angle_beta   90.00
_cell.angle_gamma   90.00
#
_symmetry.space_group_name_H-M   'P 1'
#
loop_
_entity.id
_entity.type
_entity.pdbx_description
1 polymer ?
#
loop_
_entity_poly.entity_id
_entity_poly.type
_entity_poly.pdbx_seq_one_letter_code
_entity_poly.pdbx_strand_id
1 'polypeptide(L)'
;MDENKSITYDDLIQTRNTQILKSIVPFLDVPTQKPLAMLIQLMEWKNATAAFSRQENSMAACSLPAGTKRRDAMLSAVRKYCTPKEQEMIDTLQTLFCIMENQDLFHNP
;
A
#
# COMPACT_ATOMS: atom_id res chain seq x y z
N MET A 1 -18.63 9.00 -11.36
CA MET A 1 -18.40 7.99 -10.30
C MET A 1 -16.98 7.50 -10.53
N ASP A 2 -16.01 8.24 -10.01
CA ASP A 2 -14.61 7.86 -10.12
C ASP A 2 -14.37 6.72 -9.16
N GLU A 3 -14.28 5.52 -9.73
CA GLU A 3 -13.87 4.32 -9.04
C GLU A 3 -12.51 4.61 -8.41
N ASN A 4 -12.52 4.85 -7.10
CA ASN A 4 -11.33 5.05 -6.29
C ASN A 4 -10.61 3.70 -6.20
N LYS A 5 -10.03 3.28 -7.33
CA LYS A 5 -9.25 2.06 -7.49
C LYS A 5 -8.18 2.13 -6.42
N SER A 6 -8.27 1.28 -5.41
CA SER A 6 -7.25 1.26 -4.38
C SER A 6 -5.97 0.78 -5.03
N ILE A 7 -5.08 1.73 -5.33
CA ILE A 7 -3.78 1.46 -5.90
C ILE A 7 -2.99 0.74 -4.81
N THR A 8 -2.85 -0.58 -4.95
CA THR A 8 -2.00 -1.35 -4.07
C THR A 8 -0.53 -1.16 -4.46
N TYR A 9 0.38 -1.50 -3.56
CA TYR A 9 1.80 -1.51 -3.86
C TYR A 9 2.13 -2.40 -5.07
N ASP A 10 1.43 -3.52 -5.21
CA ASP A 10 1.61 -4.43 -6.35
C ASP A 10 1.17 -3.81 -7.67
N ASP A 11 0.09 -3.01 -7.69
CA ASP A 11 -0.36 -2.31 -8.91
C ASP A 11 0.67 -1.30 -9.43
N LEU A 12 1.55 -0.79 -8.56
CA LEU A 12 2.61 0.15 -8.93
C LEU A 12 3.84 -0.53 -9.51
N ILE A 13 4.12 -1.76 -9.08
CA ILE A 13 5.37 -2.47 -9.38
C ILE A 13 5.20 -3.51 -10.47
N GLN A 14 4.02 -4.11 -10.52
CA GLN A 14 3.68 -5.06 -11.55
C GLN A 14 3.39 -4.31 -12.86
N THR A 15 4.02 -4.79 -13.93
CA THR A 15 3.72 -4.35 -15.29
C THR A 15 2.95 -5.45 -16.00
N ARG A 16 2.22 -5.09 -17.06
CA ARG A 16 1.58 -6.09 -17.94
C ARG A 16 2.57 -7.18 -18.37
N ASN A 17 3.82 -6.80 -18.63
CA ASN A 17 4.87 -7.73 -19.05
C ASN A 17 5.28 -8.70 -17.92
N THR A 18 5.43 -8.23 -16.67
CA THR A 18 5.77 -9.12 -15.55
C THR A 18 4.61 -10.07 -15.23
N GLN A 19 3.36 -9.63 -15.35
CA GLN A 19 2.18 -10.49 -15.17
C GLN A 19 2.09 -11.59 -16.24
N ILE A 20 2.33 -11.24 -17.51
CA ILE A 20 2.41 -12.22 -18.61
C ILE A 20 3.51 -13.24 -18.31
N LEU A 21 4.72 -12.79 -17.94
CA LEU A 21 5.82 -13.70 -17.62
C LEU A 21 5.48 -14.61 -16.43
N LYS A 22 4.86 -14.09 -15.37
CA LYS A 22 4.38 -14.89 -14.22
C LYS A 22 3.40 -15.99 -14.65
N SER A 23 2.49 -15.67 -15.59
CA SER A 23 1.52 -16.65 -16.11
C SER A 23 2.17 -17.76 -16.95
N ILE A 24 3.36 -17.54 -17.51
CA ILE A 24 4.10 -18.53 -18.31
C ILE A 24 4.84 -19.53 -17.42
N VAL A 25 5.32 -19.11 -16.23
CA VAL A 25 6.13 -19.95 -15.32
C VAL A 25 5.53 -21.34 -15.07
N PRO A 26 4.22 -21.51 -14.76
CA PRO A 26 3.64 -22.83 -14.50
C PRO A 26 3.70 -23.81 -15.67
N PHE A 27 3.86 -23.31 -16.90
CA PHE A 27 3.90 -24.11 -18.14
C PHE A 27 5.31 -24.51 -18.57
N LEU A 28 6.34 -24.01 -17.88
CA LEU A 28 7.74 -24.31 -18.19
C LEU A 28 8.23 -25.56 -17.47
N ASP A 29 9.28 -26.19 -18.00
CA ASP A 29 9.95 -27.30 -17.33
C ASP A 29 10.57 -26.84 -16.00
N VAL A 30 10.48 -27.68 -14.97
CA VAL A 30 11.01 -27.43 -13.61
C VAL A 30 12.40 -26.76 -13.57
N PRO A 31 13.42 -27.20 -14.34
CA PRO A 31 14.74 -26.54 -14.34
C PRO A 31 14.70 -25.08 -14.83
N THR A 32 13.72 -24.71 -15.66
CA THR A 32 13.57 -23.37 -16.25
C THR A 32 12.63 -22.44 -15.48
N GLN A 33 11.75 -22.99 -14.63
CA GLN A 33 10.85 -22.20 -13.79
C GLN A 33 11.61 -21.30 -12.81
N LYS A 34 12.59 -21.85 -12.09
CA LYS A 34 13.39 -21.13 -11.09
C LYS A 34 14.13 -19.92 -11.68
N PRO A 35 14.94 -20.04 -12.75
CA PRO A 35 15.65 -18.90 -13.31
C PRO A 35 14.69 -17.83 -13.86
N LEU A 36 13.56 -18.22 -14.47
CA LEU A 36 12.58 -17.24 -14.94
C LEU A 36 11.88 -16.52 -13.77
N ALA A 37 11.48 -17.24 -12.73
CA ALA A 37 10.88 -16.65 -11.52
C ALA A 37 11.83 -15.63 -10.86
N MET A 38 13.12 -15.95 -10.77
CA MET A 38 14.14 -15.03 -10.24
C MET A 38 14.30 -13.78 -11.12
N LEU A 39 14.26 -13.94 -12.45
CA LEU A 39 14.34 -12.81 -13.37
C LEU A 39 13.13 -11.88 -13.23
N ILE A 40 11.93 -12.44 -13.10
CA ILE A 40 10.70 -11.69 -12.85
C ILE A 40 10.85 -10.87 -11.56
N GLN A 41 11.34 -11.49 -10.48
CA GLN A 41 11.54 -10.80 -9.21
C GLN A 41 12.54 -9.63 -9.33
N LEU A 42 13.60 -9.81 -10.12
CA LEU A 42 14.57 -8.75 -10.39
C LEU A 42 13.94 -7.58 -11.18
N MET A 43 13.06 -7.88 -12.14
CA MET A 43 12.32 -6.85 -12.88
C MET A 43 11.40 -6.06 -11.96
N GLU A 44 10.68 -6.73 -11.05
CA GLU A 44 9.82 -6.09 -10.07
C GLU A 44 10.61 -5.21 -9.10
N TRP A 45 11.77 -5.69 -8.65
CA TRP A 45 12.68 -4.89 -7.85
C TRP A 45 13.11 -3.61 -8.58
N LYS A 46 13.51 -3.71 -9.85
CA LYS A 46 13.87 -2.55 -10.67
C LYS A 46 12.71 -1.57 -10.83
N ASN A 47 11.50 -2.08 -11.03
CA ASN A 47 10.30 -1.25 -11.13
C ASN A 47 9.99 -0.53 -9.81
N ALA A 48 10.15 -1.22 -8.68
CA ALA A 48 9.99 -0.63 -7.35
C ALA A 48 11.00 0.51 -7.14
N THR A 49 12.28 0.28 -7.43
CA THR A 49 13.31 1.33 -7.34
C THR A 49 12.96 2.52 -8.22
N ALA A 50 12.53 2.29 -9.47
CA ALA A 50 12.12 3.36 -10.37
C ALA A 50 10.88 4.13 -9.87
N ALA A 51 9.92 3.45 -9.24
CA ALA A 51 8.74 4.07 -8.64
C ALA A 51 9.13 5.02 -7.49
N PHE A 52 10.08 4.62 -6.64
CA PHE A 52 10.54 5.44 -5.52
C PHE A 52 11.57 6.51 -5.88
N SER A 53 12.34 6.34 -6.98
CA SER A 53 13.29 7.37 -7.45
C SER A 53 12.60 8.59 -8.06
N ARG A 54 11.32 8.52 -8.42
CA ARG A 54 10.54 9.67 -8.87
C ARG A 54 10.09 10.48 -7.66
N GLN A 55 10.89 11.47 -7.28
CA GLN A 55 10.74 12.26 -6.04
C GLN A 55 9.37 12.98 -5.90
N GLU A 56 8.64 13.23 -6.99
CA GLU A 56 7.28 13.81 -6.97
C GLU A 56 6.14 12.80 -6.75
N ASN A 57 6.43 11.49 -6.75
CA ASN A 57 5.44 10.42 -6.61
C ASN A 57 5.80 9.45 -5.47
N SER A 58 6.48 9.93 -4.42
CA SER A 58 6.57 9.16 -3.18
C SER A 58 5.14 8.83 -2.77
N MET A 59 4.80 7.54 -2.66
CA MET A 59 3.46 6.96 -2.54
C MET A 59 2.60 7.64 -1.46
N ALA A 60 2.13 8.86 -1.74
CA ALA A 60 1.22 9.59 -0.92
C ALA A 60 -0.15 9.05 -1.32
N ALA A 61 -0.62 8.04 -0.58
CA ALA A 61 -2.00 7.64 -0.63
C ALA A 61 -2.84 8.88 -0.28
N CYS A 62 -3.38 9.51 -1.33
CA CYS A 62 -4.05 10.80 -1.32
C CYS A 62 -3.14 11.97 -0.91
N SER A 63 -3.15 13.05 -1.69
CA SER A 63 -2.84 14.39 -1.19
C SER A 63 -3.81 14.66 -0.05
N LEU A 64 -3.37 14.45 1.19
CA LEU A 64 -4.24 14.63 2.35
C LEU A 64 -4.68 16.09 2.39
N PRO A 65 -5.99 16.38 2.49
CA PRO A 65 -6.48 17.74 2.70
C PRO A 65 -5.71 18.37 3.87
N ALA A 66 -5.32 19.63 3.73
CA ALA A 66 -4.58 20.34 4.77
C ALA A 66 -5.32 20.19 6.13
N GLY A 67 -4.63 19.63 7.13
CA GLY A 67 -5.21 19.33 8.45
C GLY A 67 -5.61 17.86 8.68
N THR A 68 -5.64 17.00 7.65
CA THR A 68 -5.91 15.57 7.83
C THR A 68 -4.67 14.86 8.38
N LYS A 69 -4.81 14.21 9.53
CA LYS A 69 -3.70 13.44 10.12
C LYS A 69 -3.44 12.20 9.29
N ARG A 70 -2.20 12.06 8.81
CA ARG A 70 -1.76 10.93 7.96
C ARG A 70 -2.08 9.56 8.58
N ARG A 71 -2.07 9.47 9.91
CA ARG A 71 -2.41 8.26 10.67
C ARG A 71 -3.88 7.86 10.49
N ASP A 72 -4.81 8.79 10.62
CA ASP A 72 -6.25 8.50 10.50
C ASP A 72 -6.63 8.11 9.09
N ALA A 73 -6.05 8.78 8.10
CA ALA A 73 -6.24 8.44 6.70
C ALA A 73 -5.68 7.05 6.33
N MET A 74 -4.52 6.68 6.88
CA MET A 74 -3.96 5.34 6.71
C MET A 74 -4.86 4.27 7.35
N LEU A 75 -5.29 4.48 8.61
CA LEU A 75 -6.16 3.54 9.32
C LEU A 75 -7.50 3.35 8.59
N SER A 76 -8.06 4.42 8.05
CA SER A 76 -9.27 4.38 7.21
C SER A 76 -9.06 3.65 5.88
N ALA A 77 -7.90 3.82 5.24
CA ALA A 77 -7.55 3.09 4.02
C ALA A 77 -7.36 1.58 4.26
N VAL A 78 -6.71 1.21 5.38
CA VAL A 78 -6.49 -0.19 5.77
C VAL A 78 -7.78 -0.88 6.20
N ARG A 79 -8.70 -0.16 6.85
CA ARG A 79 -10.02 -0.67 7.29
C ARG A 79 -10.78 -1.42 6.19
N LYS A 80 -10.64 -0.98 4.93
CA LYS A 80 -11.32 -1.58 3.76
C LYS A 80 -10.92 -3.04 3.49
N TYR A 81 -9.78 -3.48 4.01
CA TYR A 81 -9.25 -4.83 3.81
C TYR A 81 -9.39 -5.71 5.07
N CYS A 82 -9.93 -5.17 6.16
CA CYS A 82 -10.00 -5.83 7.46
C CYS A 82 -11.34 -6.55 7.67
N THR A 83 -11.31 -7.63 8.44
CA THR A 83 -12.51 -8.33 8.94
C THR A 83 -13.28 -7.47 9.94
N PRO A 84 -14.58 -7.72 10.20
CA PRO A 84 -15.38 -6.91 11.12
C PRO A 84 -14.73 -6.72 12.51
N LYS A 85 -14.13 -7.79 13.04
CA LYS A 85 -13.42 -7.78 14.33
C LYS A 85 -12.18 -6.88 14.32
N GLU A 86 -11.44 -6.87 13.22
CA GLU A 86 -10.25 -6.01 13.06
C GLU A 86 -10.65 -4.55 12.84
N GLN A 87 -11.78 -4.29 12.19
CA GLN A 87 -12.31 -2.94 12.02
C GLN A 87 -12.70 -2.31 13.36
N GLU A 88 -13.32 -3.07 14.27
CA GLU A 88 -13.62 -2.59 15.64
C GLU A 88 -12.34 -2.21 16.41
N MET A 89 -11.28 -2.99 16.24
CA MET A 89 -9.97 -2.67 16.82
C MET A 89 -9.39 -1.37 16.24
N ILE A 90 -9.50 -1.17 14.92
CA ILE A 90 -9.09 0.07 14.24
C ILE A 90 -9.89 1.27 14.76
N ASP A 91 -11.21 1.15 14.88
CA ASP A 91 -12.09 2.22 15.38
C ASP A 91 -11.76 2.59 16.84
N THR A 92 -11.43 1.58 17.66
CA THR A 92 -10.98 1.79 19.05
C THR A 92 -9.66 2.54 19.10
N LEU A 93 -8.69 2.18 18.26
CA LEU A 93 -7.39 2.85 18.17
C LEU A 93 -7.53 4.30 17.68
N GLN A 94 -8.35 4.56 16.67
CA GLN A 94 -8.64 5.92 16.19
C GLN A 94 -9.25 6.78 17.30
N THR A 95 -10.20 6.22 18.05
CA THR A 95 -10.83 6.91 19.18
C THR A 95 -9.80 7.24 20.28
N LEU A 96 -8.94 6.29 20.63
CA LEU A 96 -7.88 6.50 21.62
C LEU A 96 -6.89 7.59 21.18
N PHE A 97 -6.45 7.58 19.91
CA PHE A 97 -5.57 8.62 19.39
C PHE A 97 -6.22 10.00 19.42
N CYS A 98 -7.49 10.11 19.06
CA CYS A 98 -8.25 11.35 19.14
C CYS A 98 -8.30 11.89 20.60
N ILE A 99 -8.52 11.02 21.58
CA ILE A 99 -8.56 11.43 23.00
C ILE A 99 -7.18 11.93 23.47
N MET A 100 -6.10 11.20 23.17
CA MET A 100 -4.75 11.59 23.58
C MET A 100 -4.35 12.96 23.01
N GLU A 101 -4.65 13.21 21.73
CA GLU A 101 -4.32 14.48 21.08
C GLU A 101 -5.14 15.66 21.61
N ASN A 102 -6.38 15.42 22.04
CA ASN A 102 -7.17 16.44 22.73
C ASN A 102 -6.64 16.70 24.16
N GLN A 103 -6.12 15.69 24.86
CA GLN A 103 -5.52 15.87 26.18
C GLN A 103 -4.21 16.67 26.13
N ASP A 104 -3.39 16.49 25.10
CA ASP A 104 -2.18 17.30 24.87
C ASP A 104 -2.50 18.79 24.64
N LEU A 105 -3.66 19.12 24.04
CA LEU A 105 -4.15 20.50 23.85
C LEU A 105 -4.59 21.19 25.16
N PHE A 106 -4.97 20.42 26.19
CA PHE A 106 -5.37 20.96 27.49
C PHE A 106 -4.24 20.97 28.53
N HIS A 107 -3.08 20.36 28.23
CA HIS A 107 -1.95 20.26 29.16
C HIS A 107 -0.76 21.17 28.83
N ASN A 108 -0.84 22.01 27.78
CA ASN A 108 0.19 23.02 27.52
C ASN A 108 -0.38 24.44 27.78
N PRO A 109 0.00 25.11 28.89
CA PRO A 109 -0.44 26.48 29.20
C PRO A 109 0.08 27.52 28.21
#